data_AF-A0A3R7KXN4-F1
#
_entry.id   AF-A0A3R7KXN4-F1
#
_cell.length_a   1.000
_cell.length_b   1.000
_cell.length_c   1.000
_cell.angle_alpha   90.00
_cell.angle_beta   90.00
_cell.angle_gamma   90.00
#
_symmetry.space_group_name_H-M   'P 1'
#
loop_
_entity.id
_entity.type
_entity.pdbx_description
1 polymer ?
#
loop_
_entity_poly.entity_id
_entity_poly.type
_entity_poly.pdbx_seq_one_letter_code
_entity_poly.pdbx_strand_id
1 'polypeptide(L)'
;MPAFMVGYSLDHSHRVVVGVRAASADAACAIARAAFDAGTLWDDTPDIPLLYDDYEELDGQVLNFDATSVATWPAADVSVRAARLHAAAHRLLAFARLADRRLPLAAAIEAWHPDTLVPMTVTAEQARELRVLLERLHAC
;
A
#
# COMPACT_ATOMS: atom_id res chain seq x y z
N MET A 1 -4.45 33.65 13.78
CA MET A 1 -5.32 33.51 12.59
C MET A 1 -6.32 32.40 12.89
N PRO A 2 -7.57 32.48 12.39
CA PRO A 2 -8.56 31.41 12.58
C PRO A 2 -8.12 30.10 11.90
N ALA A 3 -8.52 28.96 12.45
CA ALA A 3 -8.27 27.64 11.88
C ALA A 3 -9.52 27.13 11.13
N PHE A 4 -9.31 26.36 10.07
CA PHE A 4 -10.38 25.79 9.25
C PHE A 4 -10.10 24.31 9.00
N MET A 5 -11.16 23.52 8.86
CA MET A 5 -11.15 22.22 8.19
C MET A 5 -11.61 22.45 6.77
N VAL A 6 -10.83 21.99 5.79
CA VAL A 6 -11.15 22.11 4.38
C VAL A 6 -11.25 20.72 3.78
N GLY A 7 -12.33 20.45 3.06
CA GLY A 7 -12.59 19.15 2.46
C GLY A 7 -13.28 19.27 1.12
N TYR A 8 -13.26 18.18 0.36
CA TYR A 8 -14.04 17.96 -0.85
C TYR A 8 -14.43 16.47 -0.89
N SER A 9 -15.43 16.15 -1.71
CA SER A 9 -15.83 14.77 -1.97
C SER A 9 -15.92 14.56 -3.48
N LEU A 10 -15.57 13.35 -3.92
CA LEU A 10 -15.72 12.89 -5.30
C LEU A 10 -16.40 11.53 -5.29
N ASP A 11 -17.26 11.32 -6.28
CA ASP A 11 -17.83 10.02 -6.56
C ASP A 11 -16.81 9.21 -7.38
N HIS A 12 -16.63 7.94 -7.00
CA HIS A 12 -15.78 7.00 -7.71
C HIS A 12 -16.57 5.72 -8.01
N SER A 13 -16.27 5.10 -9.16
CA SER A 13 -16.65 3.72 -9.42
C SER A 13 -15.53 2.78 -8.98
N HIS A 14 -15.82 1.87 -8.06
CA HIS A 14 -14.93 0.77 -7.73
C HIS A 14 -15.04 -0.32 -8.80
N ARG A 15 -13.94 -0.63 -9.47
CA ARG A 15 -13.90 -1.65 -10.51
C ARG A 15 -12.93 -2.75 -10.08
N VAL A 16 -13.46 -3.97 -10.04
CA VAL A 16 -12.70 -5.19 -9.72
C VAL A 16 -12.81 -6.16 -10.89
N VAL A 17 -11.69 -6.74 -11.30
CA VAL A 17 -11.61 -7.79 -12.32
C VAL A 17 -10.79 -8.94 -11.77
N VAL A 18 -11.35 -10.15 -11.81
CA VAL A 18 -10.66 -11.39 -11.41
C VAL A 18 -10.58 -12.37 -12.57
N GLY A 19 -9.56 -13.23 -12.56
CA GLY A 19 -9.48 -14.37 -13.47
C GLY A 19 -10.39 -15.49 -12.98
N VAL A 20 -11.17 -16.11 -13.87
CA VAL A 20 -11.94 -17.32 -13.54
C VAL A 20 -11.88 -18.29 -14.71
N ARG A 21 -11.59 -19.56 -14.42
CA ARG A 21 -11.72 -20.67 -15.38
C ARG A 21 -13.06 -21.36 -15.14
N ALA A 22 -13.94 -21.34 -16.14
CA ALA A 22 -15.27 -21.95 -16.05
C ALA A 22 -15.75 -22.47 -17.40
N ALA A 23 -16.75 -23.34 -17.38
CA ALA A 23 -17.36 -23.90 -18.59
C ALA A 23 -18.22 -22.89 -19.37
N SER A 24 -18.66 -21.80 -18.74
CA SER A 24 -19.47 -20.74 -19.34
C SER A 24 -19.31 -19.41 -18.59
N ALA A 25 -19.78 -18.32 -19.18
CA ALA A 25 -19.82 -17.01 -18.54
C ALA A 25 -20.67 -17.02 -17.25
N ASP A 26 -21.84 -17.65 -17.26
CA ASP A 26 -22.69 -17.76 -16.08
C ASP A 26 -22.01 -18.53 -14.95
N ALA A 27 -21.30 -19.62 -15.28
CA ALA A 27 -20.52 -20.38 -14.31
C ALA A 27 -19.37 -19.53 -13.75
N ALA A 28 -18.71 -18.71 -14.57
CA ALA A 28 -17.67 -17.81 -14.11
C ALA A 28 -18.23 -16.75 -13.13
N CYS A 29 -19.37 -16.16 -13.46
CA CYS A 29 -20.07 -15.21 -12.58
C CYS A 29 -20.50 -15.86 -11.26
N ALA A 30 -20.98 -17.10 -11.29
CA ALA A 30 -21.36 -17.84 -10.08
C ALA A 30 -20.15 -18.11 -9.17
N ILE A 31 -19.00 -18.48 -9.73
CA ILE A 31 -17.75 -18.68 -8.98
C ILE A 31 -17.31 -17.36 -8.34
N ALA A 32 -17.26 -16.26 -9.11
CA ALA A 32 -16.87 -14.95 -8.58
C ALA A 32 -17.83 -14.46 -7.49
N ARG A 33 -19.14 -14.64 -7.65
CA ARG A 33 -20.13 -14.33 -6.61
C ARG A 33 -19.89 -15.14 -5.34
N ALA A 34 -19.68 -16.44 -5.46
CA ALA A 34 -19.42 -17.28 -4.29
C ALA A 34 -18.15 -16.86 -3.53
N ALA A 35 -17.09 -16.50 -4.25
CA ALA A 35 -15.86 -15.98 -3.65
C ALA A 35 -16.06 -14.61 -2.99
N PHE A 36 -16.87 -13.73 -3.59
CA PHE A 36 -17.25 -12.45 -2.99
C PHE A 36 -18.02 -12.64 -1.68
N ASP A 37 -19.04 -13.49 -1.69
CA ASP A 37 -19.89 -13.76 -0.51
C ASP A 37 -19.10 -14.43 0.61
N ALA A 38 -18.06 -15.21 0.25
CA ALA A 38 -17.11 -15.82 1.19
C ALA A 38 -16.02 -14.85 1.70
N GLY A 39 -15.88 -13.66 1.10
CA GLY A 39 -14.84 -12.70 1.43
C GLY A 39 -13.45 -13.05 0.89
N THR A 40 -13.34 -14.02 -0.02
CA THR A 40 -12.06 -14.55 -0.54
C THR A 40 -11.73 -14.05 -1.95
N LEU A 41 -12.58 -13.19 -2.52
CA LEU A 41 -12.38 -12.67 -3.88
C LEU A 41 -11.06 -11.90 -4.04
N TRP A 42 -10.58 -11.27 -2.97
CA TRP A 42 -9.38 -10.43 -2.95
C TRP A 42 -8.10 -11.18 -2.55
N ASP A 43 -8.16 -12.49 -2.34
CA ASP A 43 -7.02 -13.28 -1.85
C ASP A 43 -5.91 -13.48 -2.89
N ASP A 44 -6.13 -13.05 -4.14
CA ASP A 44 -5.18 -13.16 -5.27
C ASP A 44 -4.59 -14.58 -5.42
N THR A 45 -5.50 -15.57 -5.47
CA THR A 45 -5.10 -16.98 -5.56
C THR A 45 -4.79 -17.38 -7.01
N PRO A 46 -3.97 -18.43 -7.26
CA PRO A 46 -3.73 -18.90 -8.62
C PRO A 46 -4.98 -19.31 -9.41
N ASP A 47 -6.04 -19.75 -8.70
CA ASP A 47 -7.31 -20.17 -9.30
C ASP A 47 -8.25 -18.98 -9.59
N ILE A 48 -8.18 -17.94 -8.75
CA ILE A 48 -8.93 -16.68 -8.89
C ILE A 48 -7.95 -15.50 -8.68
N PRO A 49 -7.10 -15.20 -9.67
CA PRO A 49 -6.13 -14.12 -9.53
C PRO A 49 -6.83 -12.76 -9.61
N LEU A 50 -6.36 -11.79 -8.82
CA LEU A 50 -6.85 -10.43 -8.85
C LEU A 50 -6.15 -9.68 -10.01
N LEU A 51 -6.92 -9.33 -11.04
CA LEU A 51 -6.38 -8.74 -12.27
C LEU A 51 -6.46 -7.22 -12.27
N TYR A 52 -7.45 -6.66 -11.58
CA TYR A 52 -7.66 -5.22 -11.44
C TYR A 52 -8.46 -4.96 -10.17
N ASP A 53 -8.04 -3.98 -9.38
CA ASP A 53 -8.75 -3.49 -8.21
C ASP A 53 -8.41 -2.01 -8.04
N ASP A 54 -9.27 -1.13 -8.52
CA ASP A 54 -9.05 0.31 -8.41
C ASP A 54 -10.36 1.11 -8.40
N TYR A 55 -10.25 2.36 -7.96
CA TYR A 55 -11.31 3.36 -7.97
C TYR A 55 -11.09 4.33 -9.13
N GLU A 56 -12.03 4.38 -10.05
CA GLU A 56 -12.03 5.31 -11.18
C GLU A 56 -12.90 6.53 -10.84
N GLU A 57 -12.35 7.73 -10.98
CA GLU A 57 -13.13 8.98 -10.88
C GLU A 57 -14.18 9.03 -11.99
N LEU A 58 -15.41 9.42 -11.68
CA LEU A 58 -16.41 9.65 -12.72
C LEU A 58 -16.08 10.95 -13.47
N ASP A 59 -16.06 10.87 -14.80
CA ASP A 59 -15.77 12.02 -15.67
C ASP A 59 -16.76 13.17 -15.48
N GLY A 60 -16.27 14.41 -15.61
CA GLY A 60 -17.08 15.63 -15.59
C GLY A 60 -17.40 16.18 -14.20
N GLN A 61 -16.85 15.58 -13.14
CA GLN A 61 -16.95 16.13 -11.79
C GLN A 61 -16.08 17.38 -11.61
N VAL A 62 -16.58 18.34 -10.82
CA VAL A 62 -15.85 19.55 -10.45
C VAL A 62 -15.49 19.46 -8.97
N LEU A 63 -14.20 19.58 -8.64
CA LEU A 63 -13.77 19.65 -7.24
C LEU A 63 -14.29 20.92 -6.58
N ASN A 64 -15.22 20.74 -5.64
CA ASN A 64 -15.75 21.81 -4.81
C ASN A 64 -15.22 21.67 -3.39
N PHE A 65 -14.49 22.69 -2.94
CA PHE A 65 -13.95 22.74 -1.59
C PHE A 65 -14.91 23.48 -0.64
N ASP A 66 -15.20 22.86 0.49
CA ASP A 66 -15.89 23.51 1.61
C ASP A 66 -14.92 23.76 2.76
N ALA A 67 -15.09 24.87 3.47
CA ALA A 67 -14.26 25.26 4.59
C ALA A 67 -15.10 25.55 5.84
N THR A 68 -14.90 24.77 6.88
CA THR A 68 -15.56 24.94 8.18
C THR A 68 -14.59 25.54 9.20
N SER A 69 -14.93 26.69 9.78
CA SER A 69 -14.13 27.33 10.84
C SER A 69 -14.13 26.49 12.12
N VAL A 70 -12.97 26.32 12.74
CA VAL A 70 -12.78 25.56 13.99
C VAL A 70 -11.87 26.29 14.98
N ALA A 71 -12.05 26.03 16.27
CA ALA A 71 -11.14 26.55 17.30
C ALA A 71 -9.79 25.82 17.27
N THR A 72 -9.84 24.50 17.06
CA THR A 72 -8.69 23.60 16.95
C THR A 72 -9.02 22.46 15.98
N TRP A 73 -8.02 21.91 15.29
CA TRP A 73 -8.24 20.74 14.44
C TRP A 73 -8.58 19.49 15.28
N PRO A 74 -9.48 18.62 14.79
CA PRO A 74 -9.74 17.34 15.46
C PRO A 74 -8.50 16.44 15.39
N ALA A 75 -8.50 15.39 16.22
CA ALA A 75 -7.53 14.32 16.06
C ALA A 75 -7.66 13.70 14.66
N ALA A 76 -6.53 13.27 14.10
CA ALA A 76 -6.52 12.61 12.80
C ALA A 76 -7.31 11.30 12.86
N ASP A 77 -8.12 11.05 11.82
CA ASP A 77 -8.83 9.79 11.66
C ASP A 77 -7.87 8.61 11.45
N VAL A 78 -8.33 7.39 11.73
CA VAL A 78 -7.55 6.15 11.54
C VAL A 78 -7.09 5.96 10.09
N SER A 79 -7.83 6.47 9.11
CA SER A 79 -7.42 6.49 7.69
C SER A 79 -6.10 7.22 7.47
N VAL A 80 -5.81 8.26 8.26
CA VAL A 80 -4.54 9.01 8.20
C VAL A 80 -3.38 8.12 8.64
N ARG A 81 -3.59 7.25 9.64
CA ARG A 81 -2.59 6.25 10.05
C ARG A 81 -2.32 5.26 8.92
N ALA A 82 -3.36 4.74 8.28
CA ALA A 82 -3.21 3.82 7.15
C ALA A 82 -2.43 4.47 5.98
N ALA A 83 -2.75 5.72 5.64
CA ALA A 83 -2.02 6.46 4.60
C ALA A 83 -0.54 6.67 4.95
N ARG A 84 -0.23 7.01 6.21
CA ARG A 84 1.15 7.16 6.69
C ARG A 84 1.92 5.83 6.64
N LEU A 85 1.28 4.73 7.06
CA LEU A 85 1.86 3.39 7.02
C LEU A 85 2.18 2.98 5.59
N HIS A 86 1.24 3.15 4.66
CA HIS A 86 1.43 2.83 3.25
C HIS A 86 2.61 3.61 2.65
N ALA A 87 2.68 4.92 2.87
CA ALA A 87 3.79 5.75 2.39
C ALA A 87 5.14 5.34 3.01
N ALA A 88 5.16 4.98 4.29
CA ALA A 88 6.36 4.53 4.97
C ALA A 88 6.83 3.14 4.49
N ALA A 89 5.92 2.22 4.21
CA ALA A 89 6.22 0.89 3.69
C ALA A 89 6.98 0.97 2.35
N HIS A 90 6.55 1.83 1.42
CA HIS A 90 7.25 2.05 0.14
C HIS A 90 8.68 2.56 0.33
N ARG A 91 8.89 3.48 1.29
CA ARG A 91 10.23 3.98 1.62
C ARG A 91 11.12 2.88 2.22
N LEU A 92 10.54 2.01 3.05
CA LEU A 92 11.26 0.89 3.64
C LEU A 92 11.67 -0.11 2.56
N LEU A 93 10.77 -0.41 1.62
CA LEU A 93 11.08 -1.27 0.47
C LEU A 93 12.20 -0.68 -0.39
N ALA A 94 12.21 0.64 -0.61
CA ALA A 94 13.30 1.30 -1.32
C ALA A 94 14.65 1.15 -0.61
N PHE A 95 14.66 1.27 0.73
CA PHE A 95 15.85 1.01 1.54
C PHE A 95 16.27 -0.47 1.49
N ALA A 96 15.32 -1.40 1.60
CA ALA A 96 15.59 -2.83 1.49
C ALA A 96 16.21 -3.21 0.14
N ARG A 97 15.71 -2.63 -0.96
CA ARG A 97 16.30 -2.80 -2.31
C ARG A 97 17.68 -2.16 -2.45
N LEU A 98 17.94 -1.06 -1.74
CA LEU A 98 19.28 -0.47 -1.68
C LEU A 98 20.25 -1.40 -0.95
N ALA A 99 19.79 -2.01 0.15
CA ALA A 99 20.56 -2.98 0.91
C ALA A 99 20.86 -4.22 0.06
N ASP A 100 19.85 -4.82 -0.55
CA ASP A 100 19.96 -5.98 -1.45
C ASP A 100 21.00 -5.76 -2.57
N ARG A 101 20.92 -4.63 -3.28
CA ARG A 101 21.90 -4.27 -4.34
C ARG A 101 23.34 -4.13 -3.86
N ARG A 102 23.56 -3.95 -2.56
CA ARG A 102 24.89 -3.81 -1.95
C ARG A 102 25.38 -5.09 -1.31
N LEU A 103 24.52 -6.11 -1.16
CA LEU A 103 24.95 -7.42 -0.74
C LEU A 103 25.76 -8.09 -1.86
N PRO A 104 26.73 -8.96 -1.51
CA PRO A 104 27.34 -9.87 -2.47
C PRO A 104 26.28 -10.72 -3.19
N LEU A 105 26.62 -11.24 -4.37
CA LEU A 105 25.75 -12.17 -5.09
C LEU A 105 25.34 -13.34 -4.20
N ALA A 106 24.09 -13.79 -4.30
CA ALA A 106 23.55 -14.87 -3.47
C ALA A 106 24.44 -16.13 -3.46
N ALA A 107 24.93 -16.55 -4.63
CA ALA A 107 25.83 -17.70 -4.75
C ALA A 107 27.17 -17.55 -4.00
N ALA A 108 27.65 -16.31 -3.80
CA ALA A 108 28.84 -16.07 -2.99
C ALA A 108 28.53 -16.21 -1.49
N ILE A 109 27.34 -15.77 -1.05
CA ILE A 109 26.89 -15.85 0.34
C ILE A 109 26.57 -17.30 0.73
N GLU A 110 25.97 -18.09 -0.17
CA GLU A 110 25.62 -19.50 0.07
C GLU A 110 26.84 -20.38 0.41
N ALA A 111 28.02 -20.01 -0.08
CA ALA A 111 29.26 -20.72 0.20
C ALA A 111 29.88 -20.32 1.56
N TRP A 112 29.35 -19.31 2.24
CA TRP A 112 29.89 -18.82 3.51
C TRP A 112 29.31 -19.57 4.71
N HIS A 113 30.05 -19.55 5.82
CA HIS A 113 29.53 -20.09 7.08
C HIS A 113 28.31 -19.26 7.54
N PRO A 114 27.23 -19.85 8.08
CA PRO A 114 26.01 -19.13 8.46
C PRO A 114 26.23 -17.95 9.41
N ASP A 115 27.22 -18.04 10.31
CA ASP A 115 27.56 -16.99 11.27
C ASP A 115 28.52 -15.92 10.72
N THR A 116 28.83 -15.95 9.43
CA THR A 116 29.70 -14.96 8.80
C THR A 116 29.02 -13.60 8.79
N LEU A 117 29.65 -12.59 9.41
CA LEU A 117 29.15 -11.22 9.38
C LEU A 117 29.35 -10.61 7.99
N VAL A 118 28.29 -10.03 7.43
CA VAL A 118 28.32 -9.33 6.15
C VAL A 118 28.24 -7.82 6.40
N PRO A 119 29.35 -7.08 6.30
CA PRO A 119 29.31 -5.63 6.50
C PRO A 119 28.63 -4.95 5.32
N MET A 120 27.75 -4.00 5.60
CA MET A 120 27.15 -3.12 4.60
C MET A 120 27.42 -1.66 4.97
N THR A 121 27.81 -0.86 4.00
CA THR A 121 28.02 0.58 4.18
C THR A 121 26.85 1.37 3.60
N VAL A 122 26.44 2.38 4.35
CA VAL A 122 25.42 3.36 3.97
C VAL A 122 25.96 4.75 4.27
N THR A 123 25.42 5.78 3.60
CA THR A 123 25.76 7.17 3.95
C THR A 123 25.16 7.53 5.31
N ALA A 124 25.72 8.54 5.97
CA ALA A 124 25.15 9.06 7.22
C ALA A 124 23.70 9.55 7.03
N GLU A 125 23.37 10.08 5.86
CA GLU A 125 22.02 10.48 5.48
C GLU A 125 21.08 9.26 5.39
N GLN A 126 21.47 8.22 4.65
CA GLN A 126 20.69 6.97 4.54
C GLN A 126 20.44 6.33 5.91
N ALA A 127 21.42 6.37 6.81
CA ALA A 127 21.27 5.87 8.18
C ALA A 127 20.28 6.72 9.01
N ARG A 128 20.28 8.04 8.84
CA ARG A 128 19.31 8.93 9.52
C ARG A 128 17.90 8.73 8.98
N GLU A 129 17.75 8.64 7.66
CA GLU A 129 16.46 8.39 7.01
C GLU A 129 15.85 7.07 7.48
N LEU A 130 16.63 5.99 7.55
CA LEU A 130 16.17 4.71 8.06
C LEU A 130 15.67 4.82 9.51
N ARG A 131 16.42 5.50 10.40
CA ARG A 131 16.01 5.67 11.81
C ARG A 131 14.69 6.42 11.93
N VAL A 132 14.59 7.57 11.26
CA VAL A 132 13.35 8.36 11.23
C VAL A 132 12.19 7.54 10.65
N LEU A 133 12.44 6.71 9.64
CA LEU A 133 11.42 5.86 9.05
C LEU A 133 10.93 4.78 10.03
N LEU A 134 11.84 4.10 10.72
CA LEU A 134 11.49 3.06 11.70
C LEU A 134 10.72 3.65 12.90
N GLU A 135 11.12 4.82 13.39
CA GLU A 135 10.38 5.53 14.44
C GLU A 135 8.96 5.89 13.99
N ARG A 136 8.81 6.38 12.75
CA ARG A 136 7.49 6.70 12.17
C ARG A 136 6.61 5.47 12.03
N LEU A 137 7.17 4.35 11.56
CA LEU A 137 6.43 3.09 11.44
C LEU A 137 5.96 2.57 12.80
N HIS A 138 6.79 2.69 13.84
CA HIS A 138 6.40 2.31 15.20
C HIS A 138 5.28 3.19 15.76
N ALA A 139 5.25 4.47 15.39
CA ALA A 139 4.23 5.42 15.80
C ALA A 139 2.95 5.40 14.94
N CYS A 140 2.94 4.66 13.82
CA CYS A 140 1.75 4.45 13.00
C CYS A 140 0.92 3.32 13.61
#